data_AF-A0A967W2M2-F1
#
_entry.id   AF-A0A967W2M2-F1
#
_cell.length_a   1.000
_cell.length_b   1.000
_cell.length_c   1.000
_cell.angle_alpha   90.00
_cell.angle_beta   90.00
_cell.angle_gamma   90.00
#
_symmetry.space_group_name_H-M   'P 1'
#
loop_
_entity.id
_entity.type
_entity.pdbx_description
1 polymer ?
#
loop_
_entity_poly.entity_id
_entity_poly.type
_entity_poly.pdbx_seq_one_letter_code
_entity_poly.pdbx_strand_id
1 'polypeptide(L)' 'MSDLRHMRLAILGSGPAGYSAAVYAARANLDPVIITGIE' A
#
# COMPACT_ATOMS: atom_id res chain seq x y z
N MET A 1 -2.88 -22.44 5.20
CA MET A 1 -1.84 -21.76 6.01
C MET A 1 -1.91 -20.29 5.66
N SER A 2 -2.02 -19.40 6.64
CA SER A 2 -1.96 -17.95 6.39
C SER A 2 -0.51 -17.56 6.13
N ASP A 3 -0.16 -17.22 4.90
CA ASP A 3 1.16 -16.67 4.59
C ASP A 3 1.32 -15.31 5.27
N LEU A 4 2.28 -15.22 6.18
CA LEU A 4 2.66 -13.96 6.83
C LEU A 4 3.41 -13.09 5.81
N ARG A 5 2.71 -12.12 5.21
CA ARG A 5 3.35 -11.08 4.40
C ARG A 5 3.89 -9.98 5.29
N HIS A 6 5.21 -9.85 5.35
CA HIS A 6 5.85 -8.67 5.91
C HIS A 6 5.83 -7.54 4.88
N MET A 7 5.24 -6.41 5.24
CA MET A 7 5.20 -5.20 4.41
C MET A 7 5.80 -4.05 5.20
N ARG A 8 6.80 -3.37 4.63
CA ARG A 8 7.44 -2.22 5.27
C ARG A 8 6.50 -1.02 5.35
N LEU A 9 5.59 -0.90 4.39
CA LEU A 9 4.58 0.14 4.33
C LEU A 9 3.31 -0.41 3.67
N ALA A 10 2.19 -0.27 4.35
CA ALA A 10 0.87 -0.58 3.82
C ALA A 10 -0.01 0.67 3.84
N ILE A 11 -0.80 0.87 2.78
CA ILE A 11 -1.73 1.98 2.61
C ILE A 11 -3.13 1.40 2.52
N LEU A 12 -4.00 1.75 3.47
CA LEU A 12 -5.39 1.30 3.48
C LEU A 12 -6.28 2.32 2.75
N GLY A 13 -6.79 1.93 1.59
CA GLY A 13 -7.69 2.71 0.75
C GLY A 13 -7.12 3.07 -0.62
N SER A 14 -7.91 2.83 -1.68
CA SER A 14 -7.61 3.14 -3.09
C SER A 14 -8.19 4.48 -3.57
N GLY A 15 -8.44 5.41 -2.65
CA GLY A 15 -8.84 6.76 -3.03
C GLY A 15 -7.69 7.57 -3.65
N PRO A 16 -7.96 8.78 -4.14
CA PRO A 16 -6.93 9.67 -4.69
C PRO A 16 -5.78 9.96 -3.71
N ALA A 17 -6.11 10.08 -2.42
CA ALA A 17 -5.11 10.26 -1.36
C ALA A 17 -4.22 9.02 -1.18
N GLY A 18 -4.79 7.81 -1.22
CA GLY A 18 -4.04 6.56 -1.09
C GLY A 18 -3.09 6.33 -2.25
N TYR A 19 -3.53 6.55 -3.49
CA TYR A 19 -2.65 6.49 -4.65
C TYR A 19 -1.57 7.57 -4.63
N SER A 20 -1.90 8.78 -4.19
CA SER A 20 -0.89 9.84 -4.05
C SER A 20 0.19 9.43 -3.05
N ALA A 21 -0.20 8.93 -1.88
CA ALA A 21 0.73 8.43 -0.87
C ALA A 21 1.62 7.28 -1.40
N ALA A 22 1.04 6.34 -2.17
CA ALA A 22 1.77 5.23 -2.77
C ALA A 22 2.83 5.71 -3.78
N VAL A 23 2.50 6.69 -4.62
CA VAL A 23 3.45 7.28 -5.58
C VAL A 23 4.63 7.92 -4.85
N TYR A 24 4.40 8.70 -3.79
CA TYR A 24 5.50 9.30 -3.03
C TYR A 24 6.32 8.27 -2.28
N ALA A 25 5.68 7.24 -1.71
CA ALA A 25 6.38 6.14 -1.06
C ALA A 25 7.28 5.36 -2.03
N ALA A 26 6.78 5.04 -3.22
CA ALA A 26 7.56 4.39 -4.27
C ALA A 26 8.75 5.26 -4.72
N ARG A 27 8.55 6.59 -4.85
CA ARG A 27 9.63 7.55 -5.14
C ARG A 27 10.69 7.62 -4.06
N ALA A 28 10.32 7.37 -2.80
CA ALA A 28 11.25 7.25 -1.68
C ALA A 28 11.96 5.87 -1.63
N ASN A 29 11.87 5.08 -2.71
CA ASN A 29 12.45 3.74 -2.84
C ASN A 29 11.92 2.75 -1.78
N LEU A 30 10.64 2.92 -1.39
CA LEU A 30 9.88 1.94 -0.61
C LEU A 30 9.07 1.05 -1.56
N ASP A 31 8.60 -0.07 -1.03
CA ASP A 31 7.69 -1.00 -1.71
C ASP A 31 6.29 -0.92 -1.05
N PRO A 32 5.50 0.13 -1.34
CA PRO A 32 4.20 0.33 -0.71
C PRO A 32 3.17 -0.67 -1.25
N VAL A 33 2.40 -1.28 -0.35
CA VAL A 33 1.25 -2.13 -0.72
C VAL A 33 -0.04 -1.37 -0.44
N ILE A 34 -0.91 -1.24 -1.45
CA ILE A 34 -2.26 -0.68 -1.26
C ILE A 34 -3.23 -1.82 -0.97
N ILE A 35 -3.97 -1.70 0.13
CA ILE A 35 -5.06 -2.60 0.51
C ILE A 35 -6.37 -1.87 0.27
N THR A 36 -7.23 -2.45 -0.55
CA THR A 36 -8.55 -1.90 -0.89
C THR A 36 -9.64 -2.71 -0.20
N GLY A 37 -10.82 -2.12 -0.07
CA GLY A 37 -12.01 -2.86 0.35
C GLY A 37 -12.34 -3.98 -0.64
N ILE A 38 -13.16 -4.92 -0.16
CA ILE A 38 -13.78 -5.96 -0.98
C ILE A 38 -15.03 -5.32 -1.61
N GLU A 39 -15.20 -5.46 -2.92
CA GLU A 39 -16.50 -5.23 -3.58
C GLU A 39 -17.42 -6.44 -3.40
#